data_AF-A0A8H7NJK6-F1
#
_entry.id   AF-A0A8H7NJK6-F1
#
_cell.length_a   1.000
_cell.length_b   1.000
_cell.length_c   1.000
_cell.angle_alpha   90.00
_cell.angle_beta   90.00
_cell.angle_gamma   90.00
#
_symmetry.space_group_name_H-M   'P 1'
#
loop_
_entity.id
_entity.type
_entity.pdbx_description
1 polymer ?
#
loop_
_entity_poly.entity_id
_entity_poly.type
_entity_poly.pdbx_seq_one_letter_code
_entity_poly.pdbx_strand_id
1 'polypeptide(L)'
;MAHMGERNGLDLGREHGRERQLNVGRARAPHAEEALGGVRFDFGIGLDYNFTTAPATCSAEEDGYFVKMSDTAAIKKLSEKAGVPDGVRVEGVPPELSKSGLEKDRFQDVNWEDQSLYTDFFFGIAPVGIHHNAYIDGLKSWRLKNWWDKMWFYPRLRELVTDTLQSSPDSPRPLARVDDGDKQVLYQADKGARVTNYSPGKDSLPARFDSMEWDEICQKGSRPWYNELFGDDKGPLRV
;
A
#
# COMPACT_ATOMS: atom_id res chain seq x y z
N MET A 1 46.63 57.29 -43.98
CA MET A 1 47.26 56.98 -42.67
C MET A 1 46.53 55.76 -42.13
N ALA A 2 47.01 54.54 -42.41
CA ALA A 2 48.05 53.80 -41.65
C ALA A 2 47.57 53.55 -40.20
N HIS A 3 47.39 52.35 -39.65
CA HIS A 3 47.94 50.99 -39.81
C HIS A 3 46.79 49.98 -39.51
N MET A 4 46.58 48.83 -40.18
CA MET A 4 47.38 47.58 -40.31
C MET A 4 47.76 46.92 -38.98
N GLY A 5 47.04 45.85 -38.63
CA GLY A 5 47.36 44.88 -37.58
C GLY A 5 46.64 43.57 -37.90
N GLU A 6 47.40 42.61 -38.41
CA GLU A 6 46.98 41.32 -38.95
C GLU A 6 47.13 40.22 -37.88
N ARG A 7 46.36 39.12 -38.03
CA ARG A 7 46.56 37.76 -37.46
C ARG A 7 46.29 37.62 -35.95
N ASN A 8 45.70 36.54 -35.41
CA ASN A 8 45.64 35.13 -35.78
C ASN A 8 44.29 34.53 -35.38
N GLY A 9 43.92 33.43 -36.05
CA GLY A 9 42.83 32.54 -35.65
C GLY A 9 43.13 31.76 -34.36
N LEU A 10 42.30 30.73 -34.11
CA LEU A 10 42.19 29.89 -32.90
C LEU A 10 41.11 30.43 -31.96
N ASP A 11 40.20 29.65 -31.40
CA ASP A 11 39.94 28.21 -31.42
C ASP A 11 38.49 28.09 -30.91
N LEU A 12 37.72 27.13 -31.43
CA LEU A 12 36.43 26.79 -30.87
C LEU A 12 36.71 26.16 -29.50
N GLY A 13 36.61 26.99 -28.46
CA GLY A 13 36.85 26.63 -27.06
C GLY A 13 36.00 25.43 -26.66
N ARG A 14 36.61 24.25 -26.80
CA ARG A 14 36.24 22.97 -26.21
C ARG A 14 36.37 23.13 -24.70
N GLU A 15 35.35 23.69 -24.06
CA GLU A 15 35.30 23.66 -22.60
C GLU A 15 35.17 22.20 -22.16
N HIS A 16 36.18 21.80 -21.42
CA HIS A 16 36.40 20.47 -20.91
C HIS A 16 35.16 19.96 -20.18
N GLY A 17 34.56 18.90 -20.74
CA GLY A 17 33.87 17.93 -19.93
C GLY A 17 34.86 17.40 -18.91
N ARG A 18 34.84 17.97 -17.69
CA ARG A 18 35.34 17.27 -16.52
C ARG A 18 34.43 16.05 -16.39
N GLU A 19 34.86 14.92 -16.94
CA GLU A 19 34.55 13.63 -16.36
C GLU A 19 34.89 13.75 -14.88
N ARG A 20 33.86 13.97 -14.06
CA ARG A 20 33.91 13.46 -12.70
C ARG A 20 33.95 11.96 -12.87
N GLN A 21 35.15 11.41 -13.06
CA GLN A 21 35.46 10.10 -12.55
C GLN A 21 35.11 10.19 -11.07
N LEU A 22 33.90 9.76 -10.75
CA LEU A 22 33.57 9.29 -9.43
C LEU A 22 34.58 8.18 -9.18
N ASN A 23 35.67 8.52 -8.49
CA ASN A 23 36.47 7.57 -7.76
C ASN A 23 35.55 7.02 -6.68
N VAL A 24 34.64 6.15 -7.10
CA VAL A 24 34.00 5.21 -6.21
C VAL A 24 35.11 4.21 -5.95
N GLY A 25 35.94 4.49 -4.95
CA GLY A 25 36.51 3.44 -4.12
C GLY A 25 35.32 2.72 -3.47
N ARG A 26 34.56 2.00 -4.29
CA ARG A 26 33.43 1.20 -3.90
C ARG A 26 34.11 0.02 -3.25
N ALA A 27 34.17 0.02 -1.92
CA ALA A 27 34.02 -1.25 -1.23
C ALA A 27 32.81 -1.90 -1.92
N ARG A 28 33.05 -2.92 -2.76
CA ARG A 28 31.97 -3.72 -3.30
C ARG A 28 31.18 -4.13 -2.06
N ALA A 29 29.89 -3.79 -2.04
CA ALA A 29 29.03 -4.29 -0.97
C ALA A 29 29.29 -5.81 -0.90
N PRO A 30 29.64 -6.39 0.26
CA PRO A 30 30.17 -7.75 0.35
C PRO A 30 29.29 -8.77 -0.40
N HIS A 31 27.98 -8.55 -0.39
CA HIS A 31 26.98 -9.35 -1.09
C HIS A 31 27.09 -9.31 -2.64
N ALA A 32 27.64 -8.23 -3.21
CA ALA A 32 27.83 -8.10 -4.66
C ALA A 32 28.95 -9.00 -5.19
N GLU A 33 30.00 -9.26 -4.41
CA GLU A 33 31.10 -10.14 -4.79
C GLU A 33 30.72 -11.62 -4.63
N GLU A 34 29.99 -11.94 -3.55
CA GLU A 34 29.39 -13.26 -3.31
C GLU A 34 28.38 -13.63 -4.39
N ALA A 35 27.52 -12.70 -4.81
CA ALA A 35 26.56 -12.91 -5.89
C ALA A 35 27.25 -13.22 -7.23
N LEU A 36 28.34 -12.52 -7.55
CA LEU A 36 29.16 -12.80 -8.74
C LEU A 36 29.87 -14.16 -8.65
N GLY A 37 30.14 -14.65 -7.44
CA GLY A 37 30.66 -15.99 -7.17
C GLY A 37 29.60 -17.11 -7.26
N GLY A 38 28.35 -16.78 -7.60
CA GLY A 38 27.27 -17.75 -7.78
C GLY A 38 26.45 -18.03 -6.51
N VAL A 39 26.71 -17.32 -5.41
CA VAL A 39 25.84 -17.38 -4.22
C VAL A 39 24.49 -16.77 -4.58
N ARG A 40 23.42 -17.56 -4.44
CA ARG A 40 22.06 -17.08 -4.62
C ARG A 40 21.54 -16.58 -3.28
N PHE A 41 21.20 -15.30 -3.23
CA PHE A 41 20.46 -14.72 -2.12
C PHE A 41 18.97 -14.85 -2.42
N ASP A 42 18.22 -15.45 -1.51
CA ASP A 42 16.77 -15.31 -1.49
C ASP A 42 16.44 -14.11 -0.59
N PHE A 43 15.75 -13.13 -1.15
CA PHE A 43 15.32 -11.92 -0.45
C PHE A 43 13.85 -11.99 -0.06
N GLY A 44 13.16 -13.12 -0.30
CA GLY A 44 11.74 -13.27 -0.05
C GLY A 44 10.87 -12.38 -0.95
N ILE A 45 11.36 -12.02 -2.14
CA ILE A 45 10.61 -11.18 -3.09
C ILE A 45 9.66 -12.06 -3.90
N GLY A 46 8.35 -11.86 -3.69
CA GLY A 46 7.28 -12.48 -4.47
C GLY A 46 6.61 -11.49 -5.42
N LEU A 47 6.00 -12.01 -6.49
CA LEU A 47 5.13 -11.25 -7.39
C LEU A 47 3.70 -11.77 -7.26
N ASP A 48 2.74 -10.87 -7.11
CA ASP A 48 1.31 -11.18 -7.05
C ASP A 48 0.72 -11.34 -8.45
N TYR A 49 1.01 -12.48 -9.08
CA TYR A 49 0.50 -12.79 -10.42
C TYR A 49 -1.01 -12.95 -10.49
N ASN A 50 -1.65 -13.24 -9.35
CA ASN A 50 -3.08 -13.49 -9.27
C ASN A 50 -3.87 -12.27 -8.78
N PHE A 51 -3.26 -11.10 -8.61
CA PHE A 51 -3.98 -9.89 -8.19
C PHE A 51 -4.74 -10.05 -6.86
N THR A 52 -4.28 -10.92 -5.96
CA THR A 52 -5.00 -11.27 -4.71
C THR A 52 -4.70 -10.34 -3.55
N THR A 53 -3.56 -9.63 -3.57
CA THR A 53 -3.08 -8.80 -2.47
C THR A 53 -3.54 -7.35 -2.62
N ALA A 54 -2.79 -6.53 -3.36
CA ALA A 54 -3.07 -5.11 -3.57
C ALA A 54 -2.73 -4.72 -5.01
N PRO A 55 -3.57 -5.11 -5.99
CA PRO A 55 -3.30 -4.82 -7.39
C PRO A 55 -3.23 -3.31 -7.64
N ALA A 56 -2.28 -2.92 -8.47
CA ALA A 56 -2.13 -1.54 -8.92
C ALA A 56 -3.17 -1.25 -10.00
N THR A 57 -4.00 -0.24 -9.78
CA THR A 57 -5.07 0.12 -10.73
C THR A 57 -4.58 0.99 -11.90
N CYS A 58 -3.27 1.07 -12.16
CA CYS A 58 -2.73 1.84 -13.27
C CYS A 58 -2.90 1.05 -14.58
N SER A 59 -3.52 1.65 -15.59
CA SER A 59 -3.93 0.97 -16.84
C SER A 59 -4.97 -0.14 -16.65
N ALA A 60 -5.59 -0.21 -15.48
CA ALA A 60 -6.66 -1.12 -15.09
C ALA A 60 -7.75 -0.35 -14.33
N GLU A 61 -7.94 0.93 -14.70
CA GLU A 61 -8.81 1.85 -13.99
C GLU A 61 -10.26 1.36 -14.01
N GLU A 62 -10.71 0.77 -15.11
CA GLU A 62 -12.10 0.39 -15.33
C GLU A 62 -12.39 -1.09 -15.06
N ASP A 63 -11.35 -1.86 -14.74
CA ASP A 63 -11.40 -3.31 -14.63
C ASP A 63 -12.07 -3.77 -13.33
N GLY A 64 -12.18 -2.89 -12.33
CA GLY A 64 -12.74 -3.22 -11.03
C GLY A 64 -13.68 -2.17 -10.43
N TYR A 65 -14.64 -2.67 -9.65
CA TYR A 65 -15.61 -1.85 -8.94
C TYR A 65 -16.19 -2.59 -7.73
N PHE A 66 -16.90 -1.84 -6.87
CA PHE A 66 -17.59 -2.41 -5.71
C PHE A 66 -18.88 -3.12 -6.14
N VAL A 67 -19.02 -4.39 -5.77
CA VAL A 67 -20.20 -5.21 -6.07
C VAL A 67 -20.46 -6.21 -4.93
N LYS A 68 -21.72 -6.61 -4.77
CA LYS A 68 -22.11 -7.71 -3.87
C LYS A 68 -22.01 -9.02 -4.62
N MET A 69 -21.46 -10.06 -3.97
CA MET A 69 -21.34 -11.37 -4.60
C MET A 69 -22.70 -12.04 -4.85
N SER A 70 -23.73 -11.68 -4.07
CA SER A 70 -25.11 -12.11 -4.29
C SER A 70 -25.79 -11.45 -5.51
N ASP A 71 -25.26 -10.33 -6.03
CA ASP A 71 -25.85 -9.60 -7.16
C ASP A 71 -25.27 -10.04 -8.51
N THR A 72 -25.69 -11.23 -8.95
CA THR A 72 -25.25 -11.83 -10.23
C THR A 72 -25.54 -10.96 -11.46
N ALA A 73 -26.61 -10.14 -11.41
CA ALA A 73 -26.97 -9.24 -12.50
C ALA A 73 -26.00 -8.05 -12.58
N ALA A 74 -25.63 -7.45 -11.44
CA ALA A 74 -24.62 -6.41 -11.38
C ALA A 74 -23.24 -6.94 -11.78
N ILE A 75 -22.85 -8.14 -11.31
CA ILE A 75 -21.59 -8.78 -11.71
C ILE A 75 -21.53 -8.93 -13.22
N LYS A 76 -22.57 -9.49 -13.84
CA LYS A 76 -22.63 -9.64 -15.30
C LYS A 76 -22.45 -8.32 -16.03
N LYS A 77 -23.20 -7.28 -15.62
CA LYS A 77 -23.11 -5.95 -16.23
C LYS A 77 -21.73 -5.32 -16.07
N LEU A 78 -21.10 -5.49 -14.91
CA LEU A 78 -19.78 -4.92 -14.63
C LEU A 78 -18.66 -5.69 -15.35
N SER A 79 -18.77 -7.02 -15.47
CA SER A 79 -17.87 -7.81 -16.32
C SER A 79 -17.97 -7.42 -17.79
N GLU A 80 -19.18 -7.21 -18.31
CA GLU A 80 -19.37 -6.71 -19.68
C GLU A 80 -18.74 -5.32 -19.86
N LYS A 81 -18.94 -4.43 -18.88
CA LYS A 81 -18.35 -3.08 -18.89
C LYS A 81 -16.81 -3.11 -18.86
N ALA A 82 -16.23 -4.01 -18.06
CA ALA A 82 -14.78 -4.21 -17.96
C ALA A 82 -14.17 -4.94 -19.17
N GLY A 83 -14.98 -5.28 -20.19
CA GLY A 83 -14.48 -5.93 -21.41
C GLY A 83 -13.97 -7.35 -21.20
N VAL A 84 -14.47 -8.06 -20.17
CA VAL A 84 -14.02 -9.41 -19.84
C VAL A 84 -14.35 -10.37 -20.98
N PRO A 85 -13.36 -11.02 -21.61
CA PRO A 85 -13.65 -11.99 -22.65
C PRO A 85 -14.22 -13.27 -22.06
N ASP A 86 -15.16 -13.86 -22.79
CA ASP A 86 -15.84 -15.12 -22.46
C ASP A 86 -16.82 -15.06 -21.26
N GLY A 87 -17.17 -13.86 -20.80
CA GLY A 87 -18.24 -13.63 -19.82
C GLY A 87 -17.73 -13.47 -18.39
N VAL A 88 -18.61 -13.79 -17.41
CA VAL A 88 -18.33 -13.58 -15.98
C VAL A 88 -17.28 -14.55 -15.47
N ARG A 89 -16.23 -14.03 -14.81
CA ARG A 89 -15.16 -14.80 -14.16
C ARG A 89 -15.24 -14.82 -12.63
N VAL A 90 -16.12 -14.01 -12.04
CA VAL A 90 -16.28 -13.95 -10.58
C VAL A 90 -16.96 -15.23 -10.09
N GLU A 91 -16.29 -15.97 -9.21
CA GLU A 91 -16.76 -17.28 -8.70
C GLU A 91 -17.53 -17.19 -7.37
N GLY A 92 -17.75 -15.98 -6.84
CA GLY A 92 -18.47 -15.72 -5.60
C GLY A 92 -17.57 -15.15 -4.51
N VAL A 93 -17.89 -15.48 -3.24
CA VAL A 93 -17.13 -15.00 -2.09
C VAL A 93 -15.72 -15.62 -2.06
N PRO A 94 -14.64 -14.81 -1.94
CA PRO A 94 -13.28 -15.32 -1.77
C PRO A 94 -13.21 -16.38 -0.65
N PRO A 95 -12.70 -17.61 -0.94
CA PRO A 95 -12.65 -18.68 0.03
C PRO A 95 -11.91 -18.34 1.34
N GLU A 96 -10.96 -17.41 1.27
CA GLU A 96 -10.14 -16.93 2.39
C GLU A 96 -10.98 -16.24 3.45
N LEU A 97 -12.07 -15.56 3.06
CA LEU A 97 -12.99 -14.90 3.99
C LEU A 97 -13.76 -15.92 4.84
N SER A 98 -14.01 -17.12 4.30
CA SER A 98 -14.64 -18.23 5.02
C SER A 98 -13.64 -19.05 5.85
N LYS A 99 -12.34 -19.00 5.52
CA LYS A 99 -11.29 -19.86 6.08
C LYS A 99 -10.37 -19.17 7.08
N SER A 100 -10.50 -17.86 7.29
CA SER A 100 -9.45 -17.05 7.92
C SER A 100 -9.05 -17.49 9.33
N GLY A 101 -9.93 -18.12 10.12
CA GLY A 101 -9.63 -18.78 11.41
C GLY A 101 -9.09 -17.87 12.53
N LEU A 102 -8.54 -16.71 12.18
CA LEU A 102 -7.82 -15.74 13.00
C LEU A 102 -8.78 -14.79 13.71
N GLU A 103 -9.99 -14.64 13.21
CA GLU A 103 -11.01 -13.73 13.76
C GLU A 103 -12.41 -14.32 13.67
N LYS A 104 -12.53 -15.65 13.86
CA LYS A 104 -13.82 -16.34 13.83
C LYS A 104 -14.86 -15.57 14.64
N ASP A 105 -14.52 -15.04 15.82
CA ASP A 105 -15.50 -14.40 16.70
C ASP A 105 -15.88 -12.97 16.30
N ARG A 106 -15.05 -12.23 15.56
CA ARG A 106 -15.29 -10.80 15.24
C ARG A 106 -16.07 -10.57 13.96
N PHE A 107 -15.98 -11.49 13.01
CA PHE A 107 -16.63 -11.37 11.71
C PHE A 107 -17.64 -12.49 11.42
N GLN A 108 -18.02 -13.26 12.43
CA GLN A 108 -19.01 -14.34 12.33
C GLN A 108 -20.36 -13.85 11.79
N ASP A 109 -20.74 -12.62 12.12
CA ASP A 109 -22.00 -11.99 11.68
C ASP A 109 -21.90 -11.29 10.32
N VAL A 110 -20.74 -11.33 9.66
CA VAL A 110 -20.59 -10.75 8.32
C VAL A 110 -21.06 -11.75 7.28
N ASN A 111 -22.23 -11.49 6.68
CA ASN A 111 -22.61 -12.16 5.45
C ASN A 111 -21.80 -11.58 4.28
N TRP A 112 -20.72 -12.27 3.91
CA TRP A 112 -19.83 -11.86 2.82
C TRP A 112 -20.49 -11.83 1.45
N GLU A 113 -21.56 -12.60 1.22
CA GLU A 113 -22.30 -12.56 -0.05
C GLU A 113 -22.96 -11.19 -0.26
N ASP A 114 -23.42 -10.56 0.82
CA ASP A 114 -24.12 -9.28 0.80
C ASP A 114 -23.20 -8.07 1.04
N GLN A 115 -21.92 -8.30 1.33
CA GLN A 115 -20.95 -7.23 1.43
C GLN A 115 -20.55 -6.75 0.04
N SER A 116 -20.48 -5.43 -0.11
CA SER A 116 -19.94 -4.84 -1.33
C SER A 116 -18.42 -4.88 -1.26
N LEU A 117 -17.80 -5.72 -2.08
CA LEU A 117 -16.36 -5.84 -2.18
C LEU A 117 -15.88 -5.22 -3.49
N TYR A 118 -14.75 -4.52 -3.43
CA TYR A 118 -14.05 -4.17 -4.66
C TYR A 118 -13.62 -5.47 -5.34
N THR A 119 -14.03 -5.63 -6.59
CA THR A 119 -13.78 -6.84 -7.38
C THR A 119 -13.18 -6.42 -8.70
N ASP A 120 -12.03 -6.99 -9.03
CA ASP A 120 -11.48 -6.97 -10.38
C ASP A 120 -12.24 -7.99 -11.23
N PHE A 121 -12.93 -7.52 -12.25
CA PHE A 121 -13.78 -8.38 -13.08
C PHE A 121 -12.99 -9.14 -14.13
N PHE A 122 -11.81 -8.66 -14.53
CA PHE A 122 -10.97 -9.34 -15.51
C PHE A 122 -10.34 -10.59 -14.92
N PHE A 123 -9.83 -10.52 -13.69
CA PHE A 123 -9.32 -11.68 -12.97
C PHE A 123 -10.41 -12.43 -12.18
N GLY A 124 -11.55 -11.79 -11.94
CA GLY A 124 -12.64 -12.37 -11.15
C GLY A 124 -12.35 -12.41 -9.65
N ILE A 125 -11.48 -11.52 -9.16
CA ILE A 125 -10.90 -11.58 -7.82
C ILE A 125 -11.25 -10.33 -7.02
N ALA A 126 -11.65 -10.51 -5.76
CA ALA A 126 -11.73 -9.44 -4.78
C ALA A 126 -10.44 -9.38 -3.95
N PRO A 127 -9.51 -8.44 -4.23
CA PRO A 127 -8.23 -8.36 -3.54
C PRO A 127 -8.37 -7.88 -2.08
N VAL A 128 -7.33 -8.12 -1.28
CA VAL A 128 -7.24 -7.64 0.11
C VAL A 128 -7.19 -6.11 0.19
N GLY A 129 -6.53 -5.45 -0.76
CA GLY A 129 -6.38 -4.00 -0.80
C GLY A 129 -6.45 -3.46 -2.22
N ILE A 130 -6.54 -2.14 -2.33
CA ILE A 130 -6.55 -1.46 -3.63
C ILE A 130 -5.38 -0.48 -3.66
N HIS A 131 -4.43 -0.70 -4.56
CA HIS A 131 -3.36 0.26 -4.77
C HIS A 131 -3.77 1.27 -5.86
N HIS A 132 -4.31 2.42 -5.41
CA HIS A 132 -4.73 3.49 -6.31
C HIS A 132 -3.54 4.26 -6.89
N ASN A 133 -3.18 3.92 -8.13
CA ASN A 133 -2.18 4.64 -8.91
C ASN A 133 -2.73 5.21 -10.24
N ALA A 134 -4.05 5.42 -10.32
CA ALA A 134 -4.71 5.96 -11.51
C ALA A 134 -4.34 7.45 -11.70
N TYR A 135 -3.51 7.76 -12.70
CA TYR A 135 -3.07 9.12 -13.00
C TYR A 135 -3.91 9.81 -14.09
N ILE A 136 -4.76 9.05 -14.78
CA ILE A 136 -5.63 9.56 -15.85
C ILE A 136 -6.79 10.36 -15.24
N ASP A 137 -7.09 11.52 -15.83
CA ASP A 137 -8.28 12.36 -15.58
C ASP A 137 -8.59 12.69 -14.12
N GLY A 138 -7.58 12.73 -13.24
CA GLY A 138 -7.76 13.01 -11.82
C GLY A 138 -8.51 11.92 -11.04
N LEU A 139 -8.59 10.71 -11.61
CA LEU A 139 -9.31 9.56 -11.02
C LEU A 139 -8.85 9.22 -9.61
N LYS A 140 -7.54 9.34 -9.31
CA LYS A 140 -7.02 9.09 -7.95
C LYS A 140 -7.72 9.95 -6.90
N SER A 141 -7.76 11.27 -7.10
CA SER A 141 -8.39 12.20 -6.14
C SER A 141 -9.88 11.96 -6.04
N TRP A 142 -10.54 11.65 -7.17
CA TRP A 142 -11.96 11.34 -7.18
C TRP A 142 -12.27 10.04 -6.41
N ARG A 143 -11.51 8.96 -6.63
CA ARG A 143 -11.71 7.67 -5.93
C ARG A 143 -11.48 7.80 -4.44
N LEU A 144 -10.39 8.45 -4.03
CA LEU A 144 -10.12 8.69 -2.61
C LEU A 144 -11.30 9.36 -1.90
N LYS A 145 -11.99 10.29 -2.59
CA LYS A 145 -13.16 10.97 -2.05
C LYS A 145 -14.47 10.16 -2.10
N ASN A 146 -14.64 9.30 -3.11
CA ASN A 146 -15.93 8.67 -3.42
C ASN A 146 -15.98 7.14 -3.15
N TRP A 147 -14.85 6.51 -2.82
CA TRP A 147 -14.76 5.06 -2.58
C TRP A 147 -14.48 4.73 -1.12
N TRP A 148 -14.04 5.70 -0.31
CA TRP A 148 -13.74 5.46 1.11
C TRP A 148 -14.94 4.87 1.86
N ASP A 149 -16.13 5.40 1.61
CA ASP A 149 -17.39 4.95 2.20
C ASP A 149 -17.94 3.63 1.63
N LYS A 150 -17.32 3.10 0.56
CA LYS A 150 -17.70 1.84 -0.08
C LYS A 150 -16.98 0.63 0.48
N MET A 151 -15.92 0.85 1.25
CA MET A 151 -15.18 -0.23 1.89
C MET A 151 -16.09 -1.01 2.82
N TRP A 152 -16.01 -2.34 2.79
CA TRP A 152 -16.89 -3.22 3.60
C TRP A 152 -16.83 -2.91 5.10
N PHE A 153 -15.66 -2.49 5.58
CA PHE A 153 -15.44 -2.16 6.98
C PHE A 153 -15.93 -0.76 7.36
N TYR A 154 -16.21 0.13 6.39
CA TYR A 154 -16.49 1.54 6.67
C TYR A 154 -17.64 1.74 7.68
N PRO A 155 -18.80 1.06 7.55
CA PRO A 155 -19.89 1.20 8.51
C PRO A 155 -19.57 0.73 9.94
N ARG A 156 -18.53 -0.10 10.09
CA ARG A 156 -18.08 -0.69 11.35
C ARG A 156 -16.71 -0.17 11.78
N LEU A 157 -16.14 0.78 11.05
CA LEU A 157 -14.74 1.16 11.19
C LEU A 157 -14.44 1.69 12.60
N ARG A 158 -15.36 2.48 13.16
CA ARG A 158 -15.21 2.99 14.54
C ARG A 158 -15.13 1.86 15.56
N GLU A 159 -15.99 0.86 15.44
CA GLU A 159 -16.01 -0.31 16.33
C GLU A 159 -14.69 -1.08 16.20
N LEU A 160 -14.28 -1.39 14.97
CA LEU A 160 -13.03 -2.12 14.71
C LEU A 160 -11.80 -1.40 15.25
N VAL A 161 -11.73 -0.07 15.08
CA VAL A 161 -10.65 0.75 15.64
C VAL A 161 -10.72 0.77 17.16
N THR A 162 -11.90 0.99 17.75
CA THR A 162 -12.08 1.04 19.21
C THR A 162 -11.70 -0.29 19.85
N ASP A 163 -12.20 -1.40 19.32
CA ASP A 163 -11.91 -2.75 19.78
C ASP A 163 -10.41 -3.05 19.67
N THR A 164 -9.75 -2.64 18.59
CA THR A 164 -8.30 -2.86 18.43
C THR A 164 -7.49 -2.06 19.45
N LEU A 165 -7.90 -0.83 19.74
CA LEU A 165 -7.23 0.01 20.73
C LEU A 165 -7.47 -0.48 22.16
N GLN A 166 -8.67 -0.94 22.48
CA GLN A 166 -9.03 -1.49 23.81
C GLN A 166 -8.52 -2.91 24.03
N SER A 167 -8.41 -3.71 22.95
CA SER A 167 -7.90 -5.08 23.00
C SER A 167 -6.37 -5.16 22.93
N SER A 168 -5.64 -4.03 22.91
CA SER A 168 -4.19 -4.04 22.96
C SER A 168 -3.75 -4.81 24.21
N PRO A 169 -3.21 -6.04 24.07
CA PRO A 169 -2.97 -6.88 25.23
C PRO A 169 -1.76 -6.36 26.01
N ASP A 170 -1.73 -6.62 27.31
CA ASP A 170 -0.53 -6.43 28.15
C ASP A 170 0.68 -7.28 27.68
N SER A 171 0.45 -8.20 26.75
CA SER A 171 1.42 -9.09 26.12
C SER A 171 1.51 -8.92 24.60
N PRO A 172 2.70 -9.05 23.98
CA PRO A 172 2.90 -8.91 22.54
C PRO A 172 2.07 -9.94 21.77
N ARG A 173 1.22 -9.50 20.83
CA ARG A 173 0.46 -10.40 19.95
C ARG A 173 1.39 -10.99 18.88
N PRO A 174 1.43 -12.31 18.65
CA PRO A 174 2.17 -12.87 17.53
C PRO A 174 1.56 -12.41 16.18
N LEU A 175 2.40 -11.86 15.30
CA LEU A 175 2.04 -11.36 13.97
C LEU A 175 2.25 -12.41 12.88
N ALA A 176 3.38 -13.12 12.93
CA ALA A 176 3.72 -14.15 11.97
C ALA A 176 4.69 -15.16 12.58
N ARG A 177 4.61 -16.41 12.12
CA ARG A 177 5.62 -17.44 12.35
C ARG A 177 6.18 -17.82 11.00
N VAL A 178 7.49 -17.71 10.85
CA VAL A 178 8.19 -18.06 9.63
C VAL A 178 9.24 -19.10 9.99
N ASP A 179 9.20 -20.24 9.31
CA ASP A 179 10.22 -21.27 9.47
C ASP A 179 11.46 -20.85 8.65
N ASP A 180 12.62 -20.84 9.30
CA ASP A 180 13.93 -20.48 8.77
C ASP A 180 14.90 -21.64 9.01
N GLY A 181 14.85 -22.62 8.11
CA GLY A 181 15.57 -23.90 8.26
C GLY A 181 15.09 -24.66 9.50
N ASP A 182 16.02 -24.96 10.41
CA ASP A 182 15.71 -25.63 11.69
C ASP A 182 15.23 -24.67 12.80
N LYS A 183 15.08 -23.38 12.48
CA LYS A 183 14.65 -22.34 13.43
C LYS A 183 13.27 -21.83 13.05
N GLN A 184 12.55 -21.33 14.05
CA GLN A 184 11.30 -20.61 13.84
C GLN A 184 11.46 -19.17 14.31
N VAL A 185 11.15 -18.23 13.42
CA VAL A 185 11.12 -16.79 13.72
C VAL A 185 9.69 -16.40 14.06
N LEU A 186 9.49 -15.89 15.27
CA LEU A 186 8.20 -15.34 15.72
C LEU A 186 8.25 -13.82 15.66
N TYR A 187 7.48 -13.24 14.74
CA TYR A 187 7.23 -11.80 14.71
C TYR A 187 6.15 -11.47 15.73
N GLN A 188 6.37 -10.48 16.58
CA GLN A 188 5.42 -10.02 17.60
C GLN A 188 5.12 -8.53 17.43
N ALA A 189 3.89 -8.13 17.74
CA ALA A 189 3.50 -6.74 17.81
C ALA A 189 4.01 -6.12 19.11
N ASP A 190 4.44 -4.87 19.07
CA ASP A 190 4.82 -4.13 20.27
C ASP A 190 3.65 -4.02 21.27
N LYS A 191 3.99 -3.97 22.56
CA LYS A 191 3.01 -3.81 23.64
C LYS A 191 2.40 -2.41 23.60
N GLY A 192 1.07 -2.33 23.67
CA GLY A 192 0.33 -1.07 23.73
C GLY A 192 0.55 -0.24 22.47
N ALA A 193 -0.11 -0.63 21.37
CA ALA A 193 0.04 -0.01 20.06
C ALA A 193 -0.36 1.47 20.08
N ARG A 194 0.60 2.33 20.43
CA ARG A 194 0.52 3.77 20.19
C ARG A 194 1.02 4.01 18.78
N VAL A 195 0.35 4.90 18.05
CA VAL A 195 0.83 5.29 16.73
C VAL A 195 2.18 5.98 16.91
N THR A 196 3.22 5.52 16.22
CA THR A 196 4.56 6.13 16.34
C THR A 196 4.92 6.92 15.09
N ASN A 197 5.45 8.12 15.26
CA ASN A 197 6.11 8.85 14.18
C ASN A 197 7.57 8.43 14.09
N TYR A 198 8.03 8.07 12.89
CA TYR A 198 9.46 7.98 12.66
C TYR A 198 10.04 9.37 12.41
N SER A 199 10.87 9.82 13.33
CA SER A 199 11.67 11.03 13.19
C SER A 199 13.07 10.64 12.72
N PRO A 200 13.48 10.95 11.47
CA PRO A 200 14.83 10.70 11.00
C PRO A 200 15.84 11.43 11.89
N GLY A 201 16.95 10.77 12.21
CA GLY A 201 18.05 11.41 12.93
C GLY A 201 18.57 12.62 12.16
N LYS A 202 18.87 13.71 12.88
CA LYS A 202 19.53 14.90 12.33
C LYS A 202 20.74 15.23 13.17
N ASP A 203 21.85 15.51 12.49
CA ASP A 203 23.15 15.81 13.08
C ASP A 203 23.61 14.74 14.09
N SER A 204 23.59 15.08 15.38
CA SER A 204 24.03 14.24 16.51
C SER A 204 22.87 13.56 17.25
N LEU A 205 21.63 13.74 16.80
CA LEU A 205 20.46 13.07 17.37
C LEU A 205 20.16 11.76 16.62
N PRO A 206 20.01 10.63 17.35
CA PRO A 206 19.61 9.38 16.73
C PRO A 206 18.19 9.48 16.17
N ALA A 207 17.87 8.61 15.20
CA ALA A 207 16.50 8.43 14.77
C ALA A 207 15.65 7.93 15.95
N ARG A 208 14.39 8.37 16.02
CA ARG A 208 13.49 8.04 17.12
C ARG A 208 12.08 7.72 16.62
N PHE A 209 11.37 6.93 17.41
CA PHE A 209 9.96 6.64 17.25
C PHE A 209 9.20 7.36 18.36
N ASP A 210 8.61 8.51 18.04
CA ASP A 210 7.85 9.30 19.00
C ASP A 210 6.40 8.80 19.03
N SER A 211 5.85 8.55 20.21
CA SER A 211 4.42 8.22 20.35
C SER A 211 3.57 9.41 19.93
N MET A 212 2.47 9.14 19.23
CA MET A 212 1.44 10.10 18.85
C MET A 212 0.05 9.57 19.23
N GLU A 213 -0.79 10.49 19.66
CA GLU A 213 -2.21 10.27 19.89
C GLU A 213 -3.01 10.44 18.60
N TRP A 214 -4.22 9.89 18.56
CA TRP A 214 -5.07 9.93 17.35
C TRP A 214 -5.43 11.35 16.90
N ASP A 215 -5.56 12.29 17.84
CA ASP A 215 -5.80 13.70 17.52
C ASP A 215 -4.56 14.43 16.98
N GLU A 216 -3.38 13.82 17.12
CA GLU A 216 -2.15 14.29 16.49
C GLU A 216 -2.01 13.79 15.04
N ILE A 217 -2.81 12.79 14.65
CA ILE A 217 -2.89 12.27 13.29
C ILE A 217 -3.81 13.17 12.46
N CYS A 218 -3.43 13.43 11.21
CA CYS A 218 -4.26 14.17 10.24
C CYS A 218 -4.64 15.61 10.65
N GLN A 219 -3.68 16.41 11.15
CA GLN A 219 -3.90 17.83 11.48
C GLN A 219 -4.06 18.78 10.27
N LYS A 220 -4.05 18.26 9.04
CA LYS A 220 -4.21 19.07 7.82
C LYS A 220 -5.65 19.01 7.33
N GLY A 221 -6.38 20.12 7.45
CA GLY A 221 -7.72 20.27 6.88
C GLY A 221 -8.63 21.14 7.74
N SER A 222 -9.75 21.58 7.18
CA SER A 222 -10.80 22.32 7.91
C SER A 222 -11.86 21.40 8.54
N ARG A 223 -11.83 20.10 8.22
CA ARG A 223 -12.75 19.10 8.76
C ARG A 223 -12.05 18.28 9.85
N PRO A 224 -12.73 18.00 10.97
CA PRO A 224 -12.20 17.07 11.96
C PRO A 224 -11.92 15.69 11.34
N TRP A 225 -10.78 15.10 11.68
CA TRP A 225 -10.31 13.83 11.10
C TRP A 225 -11.33 12.70 11.25
N TYR A 226 -12.03 12.63 12.38
CA TYR A 226 -13.00 11.57 12.68
C TYR A 226 -14.24 11.65 11.77
N ASN A 227 -14.59 12.83 11.24
CA ASN A 227 -15.68 12.97 10.27
C ASN A 227 -15.27 12.42 8.91
N GLU A 228 -14.02 12.63 8.50
CA GLU A 228 -13.51 12.09 7.24
C GLU A 228 -13.28 10.57 7.35
N LEU A 229 -12.71 10.12 8.48
CA LEU A 229 -12.36 8.72 8.68
C LEU A 229 -13.58 7.84 8.90
N PHE A 230 -14.48 8.20 9.84
CA PHE A 230 -15.62 7.35 10.22
C PHE A 230 -16.93 7.74 9.52
N GLY A 231 -17.16 9.04 9.29
CA GLY A 231 -18.38 9.55 8.65
C GLY A 231 -19.70 9.12 9.31
N ASP A 232 -19.68 8.84 10.61
CA ASP A 232 -20.81 8.26 11.34
C ASP A 232 -21.54 9.25 12.26
N ASP A 233 -21.18 10.54 12.19
CA ASP A 233 -21.74 11.64 12.98
C ASP A 233 -21.64 11.46 14.52
N LYS A 234 -20.84 10.51 15.02
CA LYS A 234 -20.67 10.28 16.47
C LYS A 234 -19.64 11.20 17.13
N GLY A 235 -18.99 12.08 16.37
CA GLY A 235 -17.96 13.00 16.86
C GLY A 235 -16.61 12.32 17.12
N PRO A 236 -15.77 12.90 18.01
CA PRO A 236 -14.44 12.37 18.33
C PRO A 236 -14.44 10.92 18.77
N LEU A 237 -13.36 10.19 18.47
CA LEU A 237 -13.15 8.84 18.99
C LEU A 237 -12.98 8.90 20.52
N ARG A 238 -13.72 8.05 21.24
CA ARG A 238 -13.61 7.88 22.69
C ARG A 238 -13.17 6.44 22.93
N VAL A 239 -11.97 6.24 23.45
CA VAL A 239 -11.37 4.93 23.72
C VAL A 239 -11.26 4.73 25.21
#